data_AF-A0A8H6BAH2-F1
#
_entry.id   AF-A0A8H6BAH2-F1
#
_cell.length_a   1.000
_cell.length_b   1.000
_cell.length_c   1.000
_cell.angle_alpha   90.00
_cell.angle_beta   90.00
_cell.angle_gamma   90.00
#
_symmetry.space_group_name_H-M   'P 1'
#
loop_
_entity.id
_entity.type
_entity.pdbx_description
1 polymer ?
#
loop_
_entity_poly.entity_id
_entity_poly.type
_entity_poly.pdbx_seq_one_letter_code
_entity_poly.pdbx_strand_id
1 'polypeptide(L)'
;MLTLNFCKFYKFADNFECNTNNIWKRGGLDSIFGGLTKTKCIVTRKDNNVPTMRDLLAYIVQNILVDREKDLCVFMQEENVRPGILVLINDTDWELEGELNYKLNNDDLISFTSTLHGG
;
A
#
# COMPACT_ATOMS: atom_id res chain seq x y z
N MET A 1 14.61 -22.00 -19.72
CA MET A 1 14.06 -20.65 -19.99
C MET A 1 13.93 -19.96 -18.65
N LEU A 2 14.49 -18.76 -18.50
CA LEU A 2 14.83 -18.18 -17.19
C LEU A 2 13.67 -17.38 -16.55
N THR A 3 13.48 -17.63 -15.25
CA THR A 3 12.96 -16.72 -14.21
C THR A 3 11.65 -15.94 -14.44
N LEU A 4 10.52 -16.52 -13.99
CA LEU A 4 9.28 -15.81 -13.64
C LEU A 4 8.76 -16.30 -12.26
N ASN A 5 9.55 -16.07 -11.20
CA ASN A 5 9.34 -16.71 -9.88
C ASN A 5 9.32 -15.76 -8.67
N PHE A 6 9.16 -14.44 -8.84
CA PHE A 6 9.22 -13.46 -7.72
C PHE A 6 7.93 -12.67 -7.42
N CYS A 7 6.80 -12.96 -8.07
CA CYS A 7 5.50 -12.31 -7.77
C CYS A 7 4.39 -13.27 -7.36
N LYS A 8 4.69 -14.55 -7.09
CA LYS A 8 3.67 -15.54 -6.71
C LYS A 8 3.53 -15.67 -5.19
N PHE A 9 2.28 -15.57 -4.74
CA PHE A 9 1.75 -15.90 -3.41
C PHE A 9 1.81 -14.83 -2.31
N TYR A 10 1.10 -13.72 -2.53
CA TYR A 10 0.37 -13.07 -1.44
C TYR A 10 -1.01 -13.68 -1.24
N LYS A 11 -1.06 -14.75 -0.44
CA LYS A 11 -2.31 -15.27 0.16
C LYS A 11 -2.61 -14.47 1.42
N PHE A 12 -3.57 -13.54 1.35
CA PHE A 12 -4.20 -12.95 2.53
C PHE A 12 -5.69 -13.21 2.50
N ALA A 13 -6.29 -13.35 3.69
CA ALA A 13 -7.63 -13.89 3.88
C ALA A 13 -8.72 -13.03 3.23
N ASP A 14 -9.73 -13.69 2.67
CA ASP A 14 -10.88 -13.05 2.03
C ASP A 14 -11.67 -12.18 3.02
N ASN A 15 -12.37 -11.14 2.56
CA ASN A 15 -13.25 -10.20 3.30
C ASN A 15 -12.54 -9.04 4.03
N PHE A 16 -12.63 -7.84 3.45
CA PHE A 16 -12.30 -6.53 4.04
C PHE A 16 -13.41 -5.52 3.67
N GLU A 17 -13.83 -4.63 4.58
CA GLU A 17 -14.97 -3.71 4.38
C GLU A 17 -14.70 -2.27 4.89
N CYS A 18 -15.49 -1.27 4.47
CA CYS A 18 -15.04 0.13 4.25
C CYS A 18 -15.75 1.25 5.10
N ASN A 19 -15.01 2.15 5.79
CA ASN A 19 -15.44 3.46 6.40
C ASN A 19 -14.52 4.72 6.11
N THR A 20 -13.42 5.02 6.85
CA THR A 20 -12.35 6.01 6.47
C THR A 20 -10.86 5.66 6.79
N ASN A 21 -9.94 5.88 5.82
CA ASN A 21 -8.51 6.31 5.93
C ASN A 21 -8.13 7.00 4.61
N ASN A 22 -7.25 8.01 4.59
CA ASN A 22 -6.96 8.79 3.38
C ASN A 22 -5.65 8.37 2.71
N ILE A 23 -5.69 7.53 1.65
CA ILE A 23 -4.50 7.31 0.81
C ILE A 23 -4.30 8.46 -0.16
N TRP A 24 -3.13 9.08 -0.16
CA TRP A 24 -2.69 10.01 -1.20
C TRP A 24 -1.56 9.40 -2.03
N LYS A 25 -1.61 9.60 -3.35
CA LYS A 25 -0.58 9.11 -4.28
C LYS A 25 0.01 10.28 -5.07
N ARG A 26 1.33 10.35 -5.13
CA ARG A 26 2.09 11.41 -5.82
C ARG A 26 3.27 10.82 -6.60
N GLY A 27 3.80 11.57 -7.57
CA GLY A 27 4.94 11.15 -8.39
C GLY A 27 4.58 10.07 -9.42
N GLY A 28 3.44 10.18 -10.10
CA GLY A 28 3.00 9.26 -11.15
C GLY A 28 2.41 7.93 -10.66
N LEU A 29 2.45 7.64 -9.35
CA LEU A 29 1.84 6.45 -8.76
C LEU A 29 0.33 6.36 -8.96
N ASP A 30 -0.35 7.48 -9.18
CA ASP A 30 -1.78 7.50 -9.49
C ASP A 30 -2.14 6.64 -10.71
N SER A 31 -1.24 6.49 -11.70
CA SER A 31 -1.44 5.65 -12.89
C SER A 31 -1.76 4.19 -12.56
N ILE A 32 -0.98 3.54 -11.68
CA ILE A 32 -1.20 2.16 -11.21
C ILE A 32 -2.38 2.01 -10.25
N PHE A 33 -2.99 3.14 -9.85
CA PHE A 33 -4.23 3.21 -9.05
C PHE A 33 -5.40 3.82 -9.83
N GLY A 34 -5.40 3.71 -11.16
CA GLY A 34 -6.51 4.10 -12.04
C GLY A 34 -6.71 5.62 -12.16
N GLY A 35 -5.65 6.40 -11.99
CA GLY A 35 -5.67 7.87 -11.96
C GLY A 35 -6.18 8.48 -10.65
N LEU A 36 -6.46 7.66 -9.63
CA LEU A 36 -7.01 8.15 -8.36
C LEU A 36 -5.92 8.67 -7.43
N THR A 37 -5.65 9.97 -7.48
CA THR A 37 -4.68 10.69 -6.61
C THR A 37 -5.04 10.63 -5.12
N LYS A 38 -6.33 10.44 -4.79
CA LYS A 38 -6.83 10.24 -3.43
C LYS A 38 -7.81 9.07 -3.41
N THR A 39 -7.72 8.22 -2.39
CA THR A 39 -8.65 7.10 -2.20
C THR A 39 -8.92 6.93 -0.72
N LYS A 40 -10.20 6.78 -0.35
CA LYS A 40 -10.56 6.32 0.98
C LYS A 40 -10.63 4.79 0.99
N CYS A 41 -9.88 4.14 1.87
CA CYS A 41 -9.83 2.69 2.03
C CYS A 41 -9.74 2.32 3.50
N ILE A 42 -10.16 1.12 3.88
CA ILE A 42 -10.20 0.74 5.29
C ILE A 42 -9.86 -0.73 5.37
N VAL A 43 -9.06 -1.00 6.38
CA VAL A 43 -8.47 -2.29 6.63
C VAL A 43 -9.08 -2.73 7.95
N THR A 44 -9.92 -3.74 7.91
CA THR A 44 -10.48 -4.35 9.13
C THR A 44 -9.96 -5.77 9.22
N ARG A 45 -9.49 -6.21 10.39
CA ARG A 45 -9.07 -7.61 10.56
C ARG A 45 -10.21 -8.45 11.13
N LYS A 46 -10.39 -9.67 10.59
CA LYS A 46 -11.40 -10.64 11.04
C LYS A 46 -11.29 -11.06 12.50
N ASP A 47 -10.08 -10.98 13.06
CA ASP A 47 -9.79 -11.31 14.45
C ASP A 47 -10.07 -10.14 15.42
N ASN A 48 -10.68 -9.04 14.93
CA ASN A 48 -10.95 -7.79 15.64
C ASN A 48 -9.68 -7.10 16.19
N ASN A 49 -8.49 -7.51 15.78
CA ASN A 49 -7.26 -6.82 16.11
C ASN A 49 -7.11 -5.54 15.29
N VAL A 50 -6.38 -4.57 15.84
CA VAL A 50 -6.06 -3.32 15.14
C VAL A 50 -5.25 -3.65 13.87
N PRO A 51 -5.66 -3.16 12.69
CA PRO A 51 -4.93 -3.35 11.44
C PRO A 51 -3.57 -2.63 11.47
N THR A 52 -2.62 -3.15 10.70
CA THR A 52 -1.27 -2.59 10.57
C THR A 52 -0.99 -2.05 9.17
N MET A 53 0.10 -1.30 9.01
CA MET A 53 0.59 -0.90 7.67
C MET A 53 0.80 -2.10 6.75
N ARG A 54 1.27 -3.25 7.27
CA ARG A 54 1.36 -4.50 6.49
C ARG A 54 -0.01 -4.96 5.94
N ASP A 55 -1.06 -4.89 6.77
CA ASP A 55 -2.42 -5.22 6.35
C ASP A 55 -2.95 -4.23 5.30
N LEU A 56 -2.58 -2.94 5.39
CA LEU A 56 -2.90 -1.92 4.39
C LEU A 56 -2.21 -2.17 3.05
N LEU A 57 -0.91 -2.48 3.03
CA LEU A 57 -0.20 -2.79 1.79
C LEU A 57 -0.80 -4.02 1.10
N ALA A 58 -1.15 -5.06 1.87
CA ALA A 58 -1.88 -6.21 1.37
C ALA A 58 -3.23 -5.82 0.75
N TYR A 59 -4.02 -4.98 1.42
CA TYR A 59 -5.30 -4.48 0.90
C TYR A 59 -5.13 -3.67 -0.40
N ILE A 60 -4.13 -2.78 -0.45
CA ILE A 60 -3.82 -1.95 -1.63
C ILE A 60 -3.51 -2.84 -2.84
N VAL A 61 -2.58 -3.80 -2.67
CA VAL A 61 -2.21 -4.78 -3.69
C VAL A 61 -3.41 -5.61 -4.15
N GLN A 62 -4.31 -5.95 -3.23
CA GLN A 62 -5.45 -6.80 -3.57
C GLN A 62 -6.58 -6.06 -4.27
N ASN A 63 -6.89 -4.81 -3.90
CA ASN A 63 -8.16 -4.16 -4.24
C ASN A 63 -8.03 -2.82 -4.98
N ILE A 64 -6.84 -2.21 -5.04
CA ILE A 64 -6.66 -0.84 -5.57
C ILE A 64 -5.72 -0.78 -6.79
N LEU A 65 -4.77 -1.73 -6.94
CA LEU A 65 -3.95 -1.83 -8.15
C LEU A 65 -4.80 -2.22 -9.37
N VAL A 66 -4.53 -1.59 -10.52
CA VAL A 66 -5.29 -1.81 -11.77
C VAL A 66 -4.91 -3.14 -12.41
N ASP A 67 -3.62 -3.38 -12.60
CA ASP A 67 -3.07 -4.65 -13.07
C ASP A 67 -2.19 -5.22 -11.96
N ARG A 68 -2.78 -6.06 -11.09
CA ARG A 68 -2.07 -6.61 -9.93
C ARG A 68 -0.75 -7.28 -10.29
N GLU A 69 -0.62 -7.94 -11.44
CA GLU A 69 0.62 -8.66 -11.79
C GLU A 69 1.73 -7.70 -12.26
N LYS A 70 1.39 -6.68 -13.05
CA LYS A 70 2.37 -5.68 -13.51
C LYS A 70 2.68 -4.63 -12.45
N ASP A 71 1.66 -4.11 -11.78
CA ASP A 71 1.77 -2.95 -10.91
C ASP A 71 2.35 -3.31 -9.53
N LEU A 72 2.24 -4.59 -9.11
CA LEU A 72 2.83 -5.07 -7.86
C LEU A 72 4.34 -4.83 -7.82
N CYS A 73 5.07 -5.07 -8.92
CA CYS A 73 6.52 -4.84 -8.94
C CYS A 73 6.90 -3.36 -9.10
N VAL A 74 5.94 -2.48 -9.39
CA VAL A 74 6.11 -1.02 -9.34
C VAL A 74 5.95 -0.50 -7.92
N PHE A 75 5.01 -1.05 -7.15
CA PHE A 75 4.67 -0.58 -5.80
C PHE A 75 5.42 -1.29 -4.65
N MET A 76 5.63 -2.60 -4.76
CA MET A 76 6.24 -3.44 -3.72
C MET A 76 7.56 -4.05 -4.19
N GLN A 77 8.47 -4.31 -3.25
CA GLN A 77 9.62 -5.18 -3.41
C GLN A 77 9.71 -6.11 -2.20
N GLU A 78 9.78 -7.42 -2.47
CA GLU A 78 9.66 -8.45 -1.42
C GLU A 78 8.39 -8.18 -0.58
N GLU A 79 8.49 -8.14 0.76
CA GLU A 79 7.39 -7.85 1.68
C GLU A 79 7.21 -6.37 2.04
N ASN A 80 7.95 -5.46 1.39
CA ASN A 80 7.97 -4.04 1.72
C ASN A 80 7.61 -3.15 0.52
N VAL A 81 7.36 -1.86 0.78
CA VAL A 81 7.21 -0.85 -0.27
C VAL A 81 8.51 -0.73 -1.05
N ARG A 82 8.42 -0.59 -2.37
CA ARG A 82 9.60 -0.54 -3.24
C ARG A 82 10.49 0.68 -2.90
N PRO A 83 11.82 0.52 -2.76
CA PRO A 83 12.75 1.63 -2.58
C PRO A 83 12.57 2.70 -3.66
N GLY A 84 12.54 3.98 -3.25
CA GLY A 84 12.16 5.09 -4.13
C GLY A 84 10.66 5.40 -4.15
N ILE A 85 9.90 4.84 -3.21
CA ILE A 85 8.59 5.35 -2.80
C ILE A 85 8.71 5.76 -1.34
N LEU A 86 8.57 7.05 -1.07
CA LEU A 86 8.47 7.60 0.28
C LEU A 86 7.07 7.31 0.83
N VAL A 87 7.01 6.84 2.08
CA VAL A 87 5.76 6.57 2.80
C VAL A 87 5.68 7.51 4.00
N LEU A 88 4.60 8.28 4.08
CA LEU A 88 4.33 9.15 5.22
C LEU A 88 3.05 8.72 5.93
N ILE A 89 3.05 8.81 7.25
CA ILE A 89 1.91 8.58 8.14
C ILE A 89 1.66 9.91 8.87
N ASN A 90 0.51 10.53 8.63
CA ASN A 90 0.15 11.85 9.17
C ASN A 90 1.22 12.93 8.92
N ASP A 91 1.77 12.93 7.70
CA ASP A 91 2.87 13.77 7.22
C ASP A 91 4.24 13.55 7.92
N THR A 92 4.36 12.57 8.83
CA THR A 92 5.61 12.09 9.43
C THR A 92 6.20 10.92 8.62
N ASP A 93 7.52 10.78 8.59
CA ASP A 93 8.20 9.63 7.98
C ASP A 93 7.88 8.33 8.75
N TRP A 94 7.41 7.30 8.03
CA TRP A 94 6.99 6.04 8.62
C TRP A 94 8.10 5.26 9.34
N GLU A 95 9.38 5.54 9.06
CA GLU A 95 10.53 4.93 9.76
C GLU A 95 10.54 5.31 11.25
N LEU A 96 9.98 6.48 11.58
CA LEU A 96 9.82 6.96 12.96
C LEU A 96 8.58 6.38 13.67
N GLU A 97 7.60 5.91 12.90
CA GLU A 97 6.30 5.40 13.37
C GLU A 97 6.26 3.86 13.47
N GLY A 98 7.34 3.17 13.07
CA GLY A 98 7.45 1.70 13.15
C GLY A 98 7.08 0.96 11.86
N GLU A 99 7.06 1.65 10.72
CA GLU A 99 6.93 1.09 9.36
C GLU A 99 5.73 0.11 9.24
N LEU A 100 6.00 -1.12 8.78
CA LEU A 100 5.03 -2.20 8.59
C LEU A 100 4.27 -2.59 9.87
N ASN A 101 4.80 -2.28 11.04
CA ASN A 101 4.22 -2.61 12.35
C ASN A 101 3.36 -1.48 12.93
N TYR A 102 3.36 -0.29 12.33
CA TYR A 102 2.48 0.80 12.75
C TYR A 102 1.02 0.34 12.72
N LYS A 103 0.30 0.61 13.82
CA LYS A 103 -1.11 0.27 13.99
C LYS A 103 -1.97 1.43 13.49
N LEU A 104 -2.75 1.18 12.45
CA LEU A 104 -3.59 2.22 11.84
C LEU A 104 -4.68 2.65 12.80
N ASN A 105 -4.89 3.95 12.88
CA ASN A 105 -6.01 4.58 13.55
C ASN A 105 -7.01 5.08 12.51
N ASN A 106 -8.22 5.42 12.95
CA ASN A 106 -9.22 6.03 12.08
C ASN A 106 -8.74 7.41 11.60
N ASP A 107 -9.04 7.74 10.35
CA ASP A 107 -8.72 9.00 9.68
C ASP A 107 -7.22 9.28 9.44
N ASP A 108 -6.35 8.29 9.68
CA ASP A 108 -4.92 8.37 9.34
C ASP A 108 -4.72 8.78 7.86
N LEU A 109 -3.77 9.68 7.65
CA LEU A 109 -3.32 10.16 6.35
C LEU A 109 -2.09 9.36 5.92
N ILE A 110 -2.26 8.44 4.98
CA ILE A 110 -1.17 7.62 4.45
C ILE A 110 -0.80 8.14 3.06
N SER A 111 0.42 8.66 2.89
CA SER A 111 0.87 9.22 1.61
C SER A 111 1.99 8.38 1.01
N PHE A 112 1.81 7.95 -0.25
CA PHE A 112 2.84 7.31 -1.06
C PHE A 112 3.32 8.28 -2.14
N THR A 113 4.62 8.58 -2.15
CA THR A 113 5.23 9.48 -3.14
C THR A 113 6.40 8.77 -3.82
N SER A 114 6.29 8.45 -5.12
CA SER A 114 7.46 7.95 -5.84
C SER A 114 8.45 9.10 -6.04
N THR A 115 9.67 8.90 -5.57
CA THR A 115 10.82 9.80 -5.75
C THR A 115 11.74 9.33 -6.88
N LEU A 116 11.51 8.12 -7.40
CA LEU A 116 12.37 7.47 -8.41
C LEU A 116 11.94 7.75 -9.86
N HIS A 117 10.71 8.24 -10.08
CA HIS A 117 10.23 8.71 -11.38
C HIS A 117 10.41 10.24 -11.51
N GLY A 118 11.67 10.68 -11.50
CA GLY A 118 12.04 12.07 -11.80
C GLY A 118 12.34 12.25 -13.29
N GLY A 119 11.40 12.81 -14.04
CA GLY A 119 11.52 13.09 -15.48
C GLY A 119 10.17 13.28 -16.15
#